data_AF-A0A074XUM7-F1
#
_entry.id   AF-A0A074XUM7-F1
#
_cell.length_a   1.000
_cell.length_b   1.000
_cell.length_c   1.000
_cell.angle_alpha   90.00
_cell.angle_beta   90.00
_cell.angle_gamma   90.00
#
_symmetry.space_group_name_H-M   'P 1'
#
loop_
_entity.id
_entity.type
_entity.pdbx_description
1 polymer ?
#
loop_
_entity_poly.entity_id
_entity_poly.type
_entity_poly.pdbx_seq_one_letter_code
_entity_poly.pdbx_strand_id
1 'polypeptide(L)'
;MSTAASAEAQIDHTQDYVASQIRNNPYPDVRLEDSSKQIRLMRILPGTSDQDVCCELLTRQLESPHEDSNGDYEALSYVWGPFSGKRIVLCGLNYEVTDNLFNALRRLRGKESTKLLWIDAICINQPNLKERNAQIGKMCDIYHSACSVIVWLGE
;
A
#
# COMPACT_ATOMS: atom_id res chain seq x y z
N MET A 1 21.25 -2.34 -3.95
CA MET A 1 20.77 -3.21 -5.04
C MET A 1 19.76 -4.21 -4.45
N SER A 2 18.54 -3.76 -4.14
CA SER A 2 17.51 -4.62 -3.52
C SER A 2 16.14 -4.37 -4.15
N THR A 3 16.07 -4.50 -5.47
CA THR A 3 14.81 -4.34 -6.23
C THR A 3 14.53 -5.53 -7.14
N ALA A 4 15.37 -6.58 -7.09
CA ALA A 4 15.24 -7.78 -7.91
C ALA A 4 14.75 -9.02 -7.14
N ALA A 5 14.78 -9.01 -5.80
CA ALA A 5 14.46 -10.21 -5.01
C ALA A 5 12.96 -10.54 -4.93
N SER A 6 12.08 -9.68 -5.44
CA SER A 6 10.63 -9.88 -5.32
C SER A 6 9.99 -10.57 -6.54
N ALA A 7 10.65 -10.60 -7.70
CA ALA A 7 10.02 -10.94 -8.99
C ALA A 7 9.69 -12.43 -9.22
N GLU A 8 10.38 -13.37 -8.56
CA GLU A 8 10.41 -14.77 -9.01
C GLU A 8 9.57 -15.75 -8.19
N ALA A 9 8.99 -15.34 -7.05
CA ALA A 9 8.05 -16.16 -6.28
C ALA A 9 6.56 -15.83 -6.57
N GLN A 10 6.30 -14.96 -7.55
CA GLN A 10 5.10 -14.12 -7.62
C GLN A 10 3.93 -14.62 -8.48
N ILE A 11 3.99 -15.79 -9.12
CA ILE A 11 3.09 -16.05 -10.26
C ILE A 11 1.75 -16.71 -9.88
N ASP A 12 1.64 -17.47 -8.79
CA ASP A 12 0.41 -18.28 -8.55
C ASP A 12 -0.69 -17.55 -7.76
N HIS A 13 -0.37 -16.78 -6.71
CA HIS A 13 -1.38 -16.12 -5.87
C HIS A 13 -1.80 -14.71 -6.33
N THR A 14 -1.13 -14.16 -7.34
CA THR A 14 -1.37 -12.79 -7.80
C THR A 14 -2.69 -12.64 -8.56
N GLN A 15 -3.14 -13.68 -9.27
CA GLN A 15 -4.39 -13.62 -10.04
C GLN A 15 -5.63 -13.57 -9.14
N ASP A 16 -5.68 -14.41 -8.11
CA ASP A 16 -6.78 -14.42 -7.13
C ASP A 16 -6.83 -13.11 -6.34
N TYR A 17 -5.66 -12.59 -5.96
CA TYR A 17 -5.54 -11.28 -5.32
C TYR A 17 -6.11 -10.19 -6.22
N VAL A 18 -5.65 -10.07 -7.47
CA VAL A 18 -6.14 -9.04 -8.40
C VAL A 18 -7.63 -9.18 -8.67
N ALA A 19 -8.14 -10.41 -8.82
CA ALA A 19 -9.56 -10.67 -9.01
C ALA A 19 -10.41 -10.23 -7.81
N SER A 20 -9.90 -10.39 -6.58
CA SER A 20 -10.58 -9.92 -5.37
C SER A 20 -10.76 -8.40 -5.34
N GLN A 21 -9.76 -7.66 -5.85
CA GLN A 21 -9.78 -6.19 -5.85
C GLN A 21 -10.80 -5.59 -6.82
N ILE A 22 -11.26 -6.35 -7.81
CA ILE A 22 -12.29 -5.88 -8.74
C ILE A 22 -13.65 -5.76 -8.04
N ARG A 23 -13.95 -6.66 -7.09
CA ARG A 23 -15.27 -6.70 -6.43
C ARG A 23 -15.50 -5.53 -5.48
N ASN A 24 -14.47 -5.13 -4.72
CA ASN A 24 -14.53 -4.07 -3.72
C ASN A 24 -13.46 -3.02 -4.01
N ASN A 25 -13.64 -2.31 -5.13
CA ASN A 25 -12.64 -1.40 -5.68
C ASN A 25 -12.84 0.05 -5.18
N PRO A 26 -11.96 0.59 -4.31
CA PRO A 26 -12.07 1.97 -3.84
C PRO A 26 -11.52 3.00 -4.84
N TYR A 27 -10.78 2.58 -5.87
CA TYR A 27 -9.97 3.47 -6.72
C TYR A 27 -10.73 4.46 -7.61
N PRO A 28 -11.99 4.24 -8.02
CA PRO A 28 -12.76 5.25 -8.74
C PRO A 28 -12.97 6.54 -7.94
N ASP A 29 -13.16 6.44 -6.61
CA ASP A 29 -13.43 7.59 -5.73
C ASP A 29 -12.16 8.31 -5.29
N VAL A 30 -10.99 7.69 -5.46
CA VAL A 30 -9.67 8.25 -5.16
C VAL A 30 -8.76 8.20 -6.38
N ARG A 31 -9.23 8.76 -7.49
CA ARG A 31 -8.50 8.71 -8.76
C ARG A 31 -7.18 9.51 -8.71
N LEU A 32 -6.18 9.02 -9.45
CA LEU A 32 -5.01 9.80 -9.82
C LEU A 32 -5.31 10.52 -11.15
N GLU A 33 -5.41 11.85 -11.11
CA GLU A 33 -5.61 12.68 -12.29
C GLU A 33 -4.38 12.64 -13.20
N ASP A 34 -3.20 12.70 -12.59
CA ASP A 34 -1.91 12.53 -13.25
C ASP A 34 -1.11 11.43 -12.56
N SER A 35 -1.26 10.20 -13.04
CA SER A 35 -0.52 9.04 -12.49
C SER A 35 0.99 9.12 -12.69
N SER A 36 1.51 10.10 -13.44
CA SER A 36 2.97 10.32 -13.58
C SER A 36 3.54 11.21 -12.48
N LYS A 37 2.70 11.99 -11.79
CA LYS A 37 3.11 12.91 -10.71
C LYS A 37 2.45 12.61 -9.39
N GLN A 38 1.37 11.83 -9.38
CA GLN A 38 0.61 11.53 -8.18
C GLN A 38 0.81 10.11 -7.71
N ILE A 39 0.68 9.95 -6.41
CA ILE A 39 0.65 8.69 -5.69
C ILE A 39 -0.58 8.65 -4.79
N ARG A 40 -0.98 7.45 -4.37
CA ARG A 40 -1.86 7.31 -3.22
C ARG A 40 -1.05 7.02 -1.97
N LEU A 41 -1.54 7.52 -0.85
CA LEU A 41 -1.12 7.10 0.48
C LEU A 41 -2.31 6.48 1.18
N MET A 42 -2.03 5.49 2.01
CA MET A 42 -3.00 4.88 2.89
C MET A 42 -2.86 5.46 4.30
N ARG A 43 -3.92 6.10 4.78
CA ARG A 43 -4.05 6.48 6.18
C ARG A 43 -4.63 5.31 6.95
N ILE A 44 -3.85 4.71 7.85
CA ILE A 44 -4.38 3.74 8.80
C ILE A 44 -4.98 4.47 10.00
N LEU A 45 -6.22 4.13 10.35
CA LEU A 45 -6.96 4.74 11.45
C LEU A 45 -6.62 4.08 12.79
N PRO A 46 -6.75 4.80 13.92
CA PRO A 46 -6.47 4.24 15.23
C PRO A 46 -7.45 3.12 15.58
N GLY A 47 -7.03 2.20 16.44
CA GLY A 47 -7.90 1.15 16.97
C GLY A 47 -7.19 0.12 17.82
N THR A 48 -7.96 -0.63 18.60
CA THR A 48 -7.47 -1.70 19.48
C THR A 48 -7.43 -3.04 18.76
N SER A 49 -6.64 -4.00 19.27
CA SER A 49 -6.44 -5.31 18.63
C SER A 49 -7.72 -6.11 18.37
N ASP A 50 -8.79 -5.88 19.11
CA ASP A 50 -10.09 -6.53 18.90
C ASP A 50 -10.93 -5.89 17.79
N GLN A 51 -10.55 -4.71 17.29
CA GLN A 51 -11.25 -4.00 16.22
C GLN A 51 -10.64 -4.26 14.84
N ASP A 52 -11.49 -4.17 13.82
CA ASP A 52 -11.07 -4.22 12.41
C ASP A 52 -10.07 -3.12 12.07
N VAL A 53 -9.16 -3.43 11.14
CA VAL A 53 -8.22 -2.43 10.61
C VAL A 53 -8.97 -1.56 9.61
N CYS A 54 -9.17 -0.29 9.97
CA CYS A 54 -9.80 0.70 9.10
C CYS A 54 -8.75 1.61 8.47
N CYS A 55 -8.88 1.84 7.17
CA CYS A 55 -7.95 2.61 6.37
C CYS A 55 -8.70 3.53 5.39
N GLU A 56 -8.06 4.62 5.01
CA GLU A 56 -8.52 5.56 3.99
C GLU A 56 -7.43 5.80 2.96
N LEU A 57 -7.80 6.06 1.72
CA LEU A 57 -6.88 6.45 0.66
C LEU A 57 -6.95 7.97 0.43
N LEU A 58 -5.79 8.56 0.22
CA LEU A 58 -5.64 9.96 -0.18
C LEU A 58 -4.64 10.08 -1.32
N THR A 59 -4.91 11.01 -2.24
CA THR A 59 -4.00 11.34 -3.34
C THR A 59 -3.00 12.40 -2.89
N ARG A 60 -1.73 12.24 -3.28
CA ARG A 60 -0.66 13.21 -3.07
C ARG A 60 0.11 13.46 -4.36
N GLN A 61 0.67 14.66 -4.49
CA GLN A 61 1.72 14.91 -5.46
C GLN A 61 3.01 14.29 -4.93
N LEU A 62 3.72 13.56 -5.79
CA LEU A 62 5.06 13.12 -5.54
C LEU A 62 5.98 14.28 -5.91
N GLU A 63 6.44 14.99 -4.89
CA GLU A 63 7.40 16.06 -5.07
C GLU A 63 8.72 15.48 -5.57
N SER A 64 9.43 16.23 -6.41
CA SER A 64 10.78 15.85 -6.82
C SER A 64 11.66 15.72 -5.57
N PRO A 65 12.53 14.71 -5.50
CA PRO A 65 13.54 14.61 -4.44
C PRO A 65 14.36 15.89 -4.36
N HIS A 66 14.03 16.76 -3.41
CA HIS A 66 14.88 17.86 -2.99
C HIS A 66 15.56 17.42 -1.70
N GLU A 67 16.84 17.73 -1.54
CA GLU A 67 17.71 17.19 -0.49
C GLU A 67 17.26 17.53 0.95
N ASP A 68 16.26 18.39 1.12
CA ASP A 68 15.78 18.88 2.43
C ASP A 68 14.31 18.53 2.75
N SER A 69 13.59 17.84 1.85
CA SER A 69 12.18 17.46 2.07
C SER A 69 12.07 16.09 2.72
N ASN A 70 11.90 16.02 4.04
CA ASN A 70 11.48 14.77 4.68
C ASN A 70 9.99 14.57 4.41
N GLY A 71 9.59 13.45 3.78
CA GLY A 71 8.19 13.18 3.43
C GLY A 71 7.24 13.13 4.63
N ASP A 72 5.93 13.14 4.38
CA ASP A 72 4.90 13.02 5.42
C ASP A 72 4.39 11.58 5.63
N TYR A 73 5.04 10.59 5.00
CA TYR A 73 4.64 9.19 5.00
C TYR A 73 5.81 8.22 5.15
N GLU A 74 5.51 7.03 5.68
CA GLU A 74 6.45 5.90 5.74
C GLU A 74 6.16 4.93 4.58
N ALA A 75 7.18 4.36 3.94
CA ALA A 75 7.00 3.31 2.95
C ALA A 75 7.13 1.92 3.60
N LEU A 76 6.23 0.99 3.27
CA LEU A 76 6.31 -0.39 3.77
C LEU A 76 6.96 -1.30 2.73
N SER A 77 8.09 -1.90 3.11
CA SER A 77 8.73 -3.00 2.40
C SER A 77 8.48 -4.30 3.14
N TYR A 78 7.84 -5.27 2.50
CA TYR A 78 7.44 -6.51 3.14
C TYR A 78 7.47 -7.68 2.15
N VAL A 79 7.58 -8.89 2.69
CA VAL A 79 7.52 -10.12 1.88
C VAL A 79 6.07 -10.43 1.53
N TRP A 80 5.79 -10.75 0.26
CA TRP A 80 4.46 -11.20 -0.13
C TRP A 80 4.10 -12.50 0.59
N GLY A 81 2.89 -12.55 1.14
CA GLY A 81 2.43 -13.69 1.94
C GLY A 81 1.37 -14.53 1.25
N PRO A 82 0.95 -15.62 1.91
CA PRO A 82 -0.25 -16.36 1.53
C PRO A 82 -1.47 -15.45 1.43
N PHE A 83 -2.43 -15.87 0.59
CA PHE A 83 -3.71 -15.18 0.42
C PHE A 83 -4.84 -16.09 0.90
N SER A 84 -5.23 -15.96 2.17
CA SER A 84 -6.29 -16.78 2.79
C SER A 84 -7.64 -16.07 2.93
N GLY A 85 -7.77 -14.86 2.35
CA GLY A 85 -8.98 -14.05 2.44
C GLY A 85 -9.06 -13.16 3.69
N LYS A 86 -7.92 -12.79 4.29
CA LYS A 86 -7.86 -11.75 5.32
C LYS A 86 -8.36 -10.41 4.77
N ARG A 87 -9.05 -9.63 5.61
CA ARG A 87 -9.74 -8.41 5.19
C ARG A 87 -9.45 -7.24 6.12
N ILE A 88 -9.39 -6.06 5.51
CA ILE A 88 -9.41 -4.76 6.19
C ILE A 88 -10.63 -3.97 5.69
N VAL A 89 -10.97 -2.88 6.38
CA VAL A 89 -11.94 -1.90 5.89
C VAL A 89 -11.18 -0.77 5.21
N LEU A 90 -11.20 -0.70 3.87
CA LEU A 90 -10.53 0.33 3.09
C LEU A 90 -11.58 1.24 2.44
N CYS A 91 -11.59 2.52 2.81
CA CYS A 91 -12.58 3.50 2.35
C CYS A 91 -14.03 3.02 2.55
N GLY A 92 -14.31 2.33 3.67
CA GLY A 92 -15.63 1.78 4.00
C GLY A 92 -15.98 0.46 3.30
N LEU A 93 -15.09 -0.09 2.47
CA LEU A 93 -15.28 -1.35 1.76
C LEU A 93 -14.45 -2.48 2.37
N ASN A 94 -14.97 -3.71 2.33
CA ASN A 94 -14.21 -4.90 2.69
C ASN A 94 -13.15 -5.18 1.62
N TYR A 95 -11.88 -4.99 1.97
CA TYR A 95 -10.75 -5.11 1.05
C TYR A 95 -9.87 -6.28 1.48
N GLU A 96 -9.63 -7.23 0.56
CA GLU A 96 -8.83 -8.41 0.85
C GLU A 96 -7.34 -8.09 0.74
N VAL A 97 -6.55 -8.57 1.70
CA VAL A 97 -5.10 -8.41 1.78
C VAL A 97 -4.44 -9.75 2.04
N THR A 98 -3.15 -9.88 1.75
CA THR A 98 -2.40 -11.07 2.15
C THR A 98 -2.30 -11.16 3.67
N ASP A 99 -2.09 -12.37 4.16
CA ASP A 99 -1.98 -12.65 5.59
C ASP A 99 -0.83 -11.88 6.22
N ASN A 100 0.31 -11.80 5.53
CA ASN A 100 1.46 -11.08 6.01
C ASN A 100 1.21 -9.56 6.08
N LEU A 101 0.56 -9.00 5.06
CA LEU A 101 0.20 -7.58 5.06
C LEU A 101 -0.81 -7.27 6.16
N PHE A 102 -1.80 -8.14 6.38
CA PHE A 102 -2.77 -7.98 7.47
C PHE A 102 -2.07 -7.89 8.84
N ASN A 103 -1.12 -8.78 9.11
CA ASN A 103 -0.37 -8.79 10.37
C ASN A 103 0.50 -7.53 10.52
N ALA A 104 1.20 -7.12 9.44
CA ALA A 104 1.96 -5.87 9.41
C ALA A 104 1.08 -4.67 9.76
N LEU A 105 -0.08 -4.53 9.12
CA LEU A 105 -1.01 -3.43 9.36
C LEU A 105 -1.51 -3.39 10.81
N ARG A 106 -1.87 -4.54 11.38
CA ARG A 106 -2.28 -4.62 12.79
C ARG A 106 -1.17 -4.22 13.74
N ARG A 107 0.09 -4.53 13.43
CA ARG A 107 1.24 -4.16 14.24
C ARG A 107 1.58 -2.68 14.13
N LEU A 108 1.41 -2.10 12.94
CA LEU A 108 1.69 -0.69 12.66
C LEU A 108 0.60 0.25 13.15
N ARG A 109 -0.63 -0.24 13.31
CA ARG A 109 -1.76 0.54 13.81
C ARG A 109 -1.51 1.06 15.23
N GLY A 110 -1.61 2.38 15.38
CA GLY A 110 -1.59 3.03 16.69
C GLY A 110 -2.94 2.92 17.41
N LYS A 111 -2.93 3.02 18.74
CA LYS A 111 -4.19 3.04 19.53
C LYS A 111 -4.95 4.36 19.38
N GLU A 112 -4.22 5.47 19.37
CA GLU A 112 -4.78 6.84 19.40
C GLU A 112 -4.32 7.71 18.21
N SER A 113 -3.39 7.21 17.38
CA SER A 113 -2.76 8.00 16.32
C SER A 113 -2.90 7.32 14.95
N THR A 114 -3.18 8.12 13.93
CA THR A 114 -3.12 7.69 12.53
C THR A 114 -1.68 7.63 12.02
N LYS A 115 -1.43 6.83 10.99
CA LYS A 115 -0.17 6.89 10.21
C LYS A 115 -0.47 6.98 8.72
N LEU A 116 0.39 7.67 7.99
CA LEU A 116 0.40 7.69 6.53
C LEU A 116 1.44 6.69 6.03
N LEU A 117 0.97 5.71 5.25
CA LEU A 117 1.79 4.64 4.72
C LEU A 117 1.68 4.59 3.20
N TRP A 118 2.79 4.38 2.52
CA TRP A 118 2.78 3.89 1.14
C TRP A 118 3.00 2.38 1.14
N ILE A 119 2.06 1.64 0.55
CA ILE A 119 2.08 0.18 0.45
C ILE A 119 1.68 -0.16 -0.98
N ASP A 120 2.57 -0.79 -1.76
CA ASP A 120 2.36 -1.06 -3.18
C ASP A 120 1.05 -1.81 -3.45
N ALA A 121 0.73 -2.82 -2.64
CA ALA A 121 -0.46 -3.65 -2.78
C ALA A 121 -1.79 -2.88 -2.64
N ILE A 122 -1.79 -1.76 -1.92
CA ILE A 122 -2.99 -0.98 -1.58
C ILE A 122 -3.00 0.36 -2.34
N CYS A 123 -1.87 1.05 -2.40
CA CYS A 123 -1.75 2.38 -3.00
C CYS A 123 -1.77 2.35 -4.54
N ILE A 124 -1.40 1.21 -5.13
CA ILE A 124 -1.44 1.00 -6.58
C ILE A 124 -2.73 0.28 -6.96
N ASN A 125 -3.46 0.80 -7.95
CA ASN A 125 -4.60 0.10 -8.53
C ASN A 125 -4.12 -1.08 -9.38
N GLN A 126 -3.98 -2.26 -8.76
CA GLN A 126 -3.38 -3.43 -9.39
C GLN A 126 -4.09 -3.93 -10.66
N PRO A 127 -5.44 -3.91 -10.76
CA PRO A 127 -6.15 -4.22 -12.00
C PRO A 127 -5.87 -3.23 -13.16
N ASN A 128 -5.52 -1.97 -12.87
CA ASN A 128 -5.25 -0.96 -13.89
C ASN A 128 -3.78 -1.01 -14.35
N LEU A 129 -3.50 -1.79 -15.39
CA LEU A 129 -2.13 -1.98 -15.91
C LEU A 129 -1.40 -0.67 -16.24
N LYS A 130 -2.10 0.32 -16.82
CA LYS A 130 -1.49 1.60 -17.19
C LYS A 130 -1.05 2.39 -15.95
N GLU A 131 -1.94 2.49 -14.96
CA GLU A 131 -1.63 3.15 -13.69
C GLU A 131 -0.54 2.38 -12.93
N ARG A 132 -0.68 1.05 -12.83
CA ARG A 132 0.27 0.17 -12.16
C ARG A 132 1.69 0.35 -12.71
N ASN A 133 1.86 0.30 -14.02
CA ASN A 133 3.17 0.49 -14.64
C ASN A 133 3.74 1.89 -14.37
N ALA A 134 2.90 2.94 -14.39
CA ALA A 134 3.32 4.29 -14.03
C ALA A 134 3.75 4.40 -12.56
N GLN A 135 3.07 3.70 -11.64
CA GLN A 135 3.46 3.67 -10.21
C GLN A 135 4.74 2.87 -9.99
N ILE A 136 4.90 1.71 -10.63
CA ILE A 136 6.13 0.91 -10.56
C ILE A 136 7.33 1.73 -11.05
N GLY A 137 7.18 2.48 -12.14
CA GLY A 137 8.23 3.36 -12.66
C GLY A 137 8.69 4.46 -11.68
N LYS A 138 7.86 4.79 -10.68
CA LYS A 138 8.16 5.79 -9.64
C LYS A 138 8.62 5.19 -8.32
N MET A 139 8.73 3.86 -8.19
CA MET A 139 9.04 3.24 -6.90
C MET A 139 10.31 3.81 -6.28
N CYS A 140 11.38 4.03 -7.06
CA CYS A 140 12.61 4.61 -6.52
C CYS A 140 12.36 5.98 -5.85
N ASP A 141 11.64 6.86 -6.55
CA ASP A 141 11.33 8.20 -6.05
C ASP A 141 10.41 8.13 -4.82
N ILE A 142 9.41 7.24 -4.84
CA ILE A 142 8.48 7.06 -3.71
C ILE A 142 9.20 6.59 -2.44
N TYR A 143 10.11 5.63 -2.56
CA TYR A 143 10.88 5.16 -1.41
C TYR A 143 11.88 6.21 -0.93
N HIS A 144 12.46 6.99 -1.85
CA HIS A 144 13.39 8.05 -1.52
C HIS A 144 12.70 9.25 -0.84
N SER A 145 11.49 9.60 -1.26
CA SER A 145 10.69 10.70 -0.70
C SER A 145 9.98 10.35 0.61
N ALA A 146 9.96 9.07 1.02
CA ALA A 146 9.37 8.67 2.31
C ALA A 146 10.23 9.16 3.48
N CYS A 147 9.64 9.52 4.62
CA CYS A 147 10.41 9.90 5.81
C CYS A 147 11.15 8.73 6.45
N SER A 148 10.63 7.52 6.26
CA SER A 148 11.24 6.28 6.71
C SER A 148 10.77 5.12 5.82
N VAL A 149 11.55 4.04 5.81
CA VAL A 149 11.15 2.77 5.22
C VAL A 149 11.04 1.74 6.32
N ILE A 150 9.85 1.19 6.49
CA ILE A 150 9.57 0.11 7.42
C ILE A 150 9.83 -1.20 6.70
N VAL A 151 10.70 -2.03 7.25
CA VAL A 151 10.96 -3.39 6.75
C VAL A 151 10.21 -4.39 7.62
N TRP A 152 9.29 -5.14 7.03
CA TRP A 152 8.49 -6.17 7.69
C TRP A 152 8.80 -7.55 7.13
N LEU A 153 9.41 -8.41 7.96
CA LEU A 153 9.86 -9.75 7.54
C LEU A 153 8.78 -10.83 7.73
N GLY A 154 7.69 -10.52 8.44
CA GLY A 154 6.67 -11.48 8.84
C GLY A 154 6.64 -11.76 10.33
N GLU A 155 5.72 -12.63 10.71
CA GLU A 155 5.72 -13.33 12.01
C GLU A 155 6.31 -14.72 11.86
#